data_AF-A0A3Q1H5C4-F1
#
_entry.id   AF-A0A3Q1H5C4-F1
#
_cell.length_a   1.000
_cell.length_b   1.000
_cell.length_c   1.000
_cell.angle_alpha   90.00
_cell.angle_beta   90.00
_cell.angle_gamma   90.00
#
_symmetry.space_group_name_H-M   'P 1'
#
loop_
_entity.id
_entity.type
_entity.pdbx_description
1 polymer ?
#
loop_
_entity_poly.entity_id
_entity_poly.type
_entity_poly.pdbx_seq_one_letter_code
_entity_poly.pdbx_strand_id
1 'polypeptide(L)'
;MSYPLVILLCVGLLHQTARAVVMDKLADNKICGDAECSYVLSMATALDDFIAPDCRFINIRKGQMVYVYSKLVPAEGTGVFWSGSVYSERYVDQMGIIGYFPATVVKETQKFAVETVKMQTTDMDFYCD
;
A
#
# COMPACT_ATOMS: atom_id res chain seq x y z
N MET A 1 -22.72 21.69 43.24
CA MET A 1 -22.52 22.10 41.83
C MET A 1 -21.21 21.52 41.30
N SER A 2 -21.14 20.20 41.05
CA SER A 2 -19.88 19.52 40.65
C SER A 2 -19.94 18.79 39.31
N TYR A 3 -21.10 18.69 38.68
CA TYR A 3 -21.28 17.94 37.43
C TYR A 3 -20.57 18.52 36.19
N PRO A 4 -20.44 19.84 35.97
CA PRO A 4 -19.89 20.34 34.71
C PRO A 4 -18.38 20.07 34.58
N LEU A 5 -17.64 20.10 35.70
CA LEU A 5 -16.20 19.83 35.71
C LEU A 5 -15.88 18.36 35.40
N VAL A 6 -16.70 17.44 35.92
CA VAL A 6 -16.55 16.00 35.69
C VAL A 6 -16.84 15.66 34.21
N ILE A 7 -17.85 16.27 33.60
CA ILE A 7 -18.19 16.07 32.19
C ILE A 7 -17.07 16.59 31.27
N LEU A 8 -16.51 17.78 31.57
CA LEU A 8 -15.37 18.34 30.81
C LEU A 8 -14.11 17.46 30.90
N LEU A 9 -13.84 16.86 32.05
CA LEU A 9 -12.75 15.89 32.23
C LEU A 9 -12.99 14.61 31.39
N CYS A 10 -14.22 14.08 31.36
CA CYS A 10 -14.54 12.89 30.56
C CYS A 10 -14.42 13.13 29.04
N VAL A 11 -14.82 14.32 28.55
CA VAL A 11 -14.72 14.66 27.11
C VAL A 11 -13.27 14.92 26.68
N GLY A 12 -12.44 15.46 27.57
CA GLY A 12 -11.00 15.65 27.32
C GLY A 12 -10.21 14.33 27.27
N LEU A 13 -10.63 13.31 28.03
CA LEU A 13 -10.04 11.96 28.00
C LEU A 13 -10.43 11.15 26.76
N LEU A 14 -11.61 11.41 26.16
CA LEU A 14 -12.05 10.75 24.92
C LEU A 14 -11.40 11.32 23.65
N HIS A 15 -10.76 12.49 23.71
CA HIS A 15 -10.11 13.12 22.55
C HIS A 15 -8.70 12.62 22.24
N GLN A 16 -8.17 11.69 23.03
CA GLN A 16 -6.86 11.08 22.76
C GLN A 16 -7.05 9.63 22.34
N THR A 17 -7.00 9.36 21.04
CA THR A 17 -6.41 8.15 20.40
C THR A 17 -6.77 8.03 18.91
N ALA A 18 -6.61 9.10 18.13
CA ALA A 18 -6.31 8.96 16.71
C ALA A 18 -4.93 9.57 16.48
N ARG A 19 -3.89 8.93 17.02
CA ARG A 19 -2.53 9.23 16.57
C ARG A 19 -2.38 8.55 15.22
N ALA A 20 -2.67 9.28 14.14
CA ALA A 20 -2.17 8.90 12.83
C ALA A 20 -0.65 8.74 12.98
N VAL A 21 -0.17 7.50 12.86
CA VAL A 21 1.26 7.22 12.92
C VAL A 21 1.81 7.70 11.57
N VAL A 22 2.53 8.82 11.60
CA VAL A 22 3.23 9.29 10.40
C VAL A 22 4.34 8.27 10.12
N MET A 23 4.13 7.45 9.10
CA MET A 23 5.10 6.45 8.64
C MET A 23 6.08 7.08 7.66
N ASP A 24 7.35 6.66 7.71
CA ASP A 24 8.35 7.09 6.75
C ASP A 24 7.99 6.64 5.32
N LYS A 25 8.32 7.46 4.33
CA LYS A 25 8.13 7.13 2.91
C LYS A 25 8.98 5.92 2.53
N LEU A 26 8.40 5.01 1.75
CA LEU A 26 9.17 3.88 1.19
C LEU A 26 10.06 4.30 0.01
N ALA A 27 9.68 5.37 -0.69
CA ALA A 27 10.42 5.98 -1.79
C ALA A 27 9.91 7.41 -2.01
N ASP A 28 10.71 8.26 -2.67
CA ASP A 28 10.30 9.60 -3.06
C ASP A 28 9.53 9.63 -4.38
N ASN A 29 9.71 8.62 -5.23
CA ASN A 29 9.12 8.59 -6.57
C ASN A 29 8.45 7.25 -6.86
N LYS A 30 7.42 7.30 -7.70
CA LYS A 30 6.71 6.14 -8.23
C LYS A 30 6.54 6.24 -9.74
N ILE A 31 6.40 5.09 -10.38
CA ILE A 31 6.08 4.93 -11.80
C ILE A 31 4.65 4.38 -11.89
N CYS A 32 3.79 5.03 -12.67
CA CYS A 32 2.38 4.69 -12.85
C CYS A 32 1.98 4.62 -14.33
N GLY A 33 0.83 4.01 -14.63
CA GLY A 33 0.30 3.93 -16.00
C GLY A 33 -0.33 5.24 -16.50
N ASP A 34 -0.69 6.12 -15.57
CA ASP A 34 -1.37 7.39 -15.79
C ASP A 34 -1.08 8.36 -14.61
N ALA A 35 -1.49 9.61 -14.75
CA ALA A 35 -1.23 10.66 -13.78
C ALA A 35 -1.89 10.42 -12.40
N GLU A 36 -2.96 9.61 -12.36
CA GLU A 36 -3.71 9.29 -11.15
C GLU A 36 -3.35 7.92 -10.57
N CYS A 37 -2.44 7.18 -11.22
CA CYS A 37 -2.10 5.80 -10.89
C CYS A 37 -3.34 4.87 -10.81
N SER A 38 -4.34 5.16 -11.63
CA SER A 38 -5.63 4.46 -11.64
C SER A 38 -5.62 3.20 -12.50
N TYR A 39 -4.74 3.14 -13.51
CA TYR A 39 -4.62 2.00 -14.40
C TYR A 39 -3.57 0.98 -13.95
N VAL A 40 -3.90 -0.29 -14.17
CA VAL A 40 -3.00 -1.41 -13.91
C VAL A 40 -1.84 -1.38 -14.91
N LEU A 41 -0.61 -1.36 -14.40
CA LEU A 41 0.61 -1.45 -15.21
C LEU A 41 0.79 -2.86 -15.78
N SER A 42 0.63 -3.86 -14.92
CA SER A 42 0.91 -5.24 -15.24
C SER A 42 0.21 -6.22 -14.30
N MET A 43 0.22 -7.48 -14.71
CA MET A 43 -0.10 -8.62 -13.88
C MET A 43 1.19 -9.37 -13.53
N ALA A 44 1.27 -9.86 -12.31
CA ALA A 44 2.37 -10.67 -11.82
C ALA A 44 1.87 -11.91 -11.08
N THR A 45 2.67 -12.96 -11.07
CA THR A 45 2.41 -14.17 -10.29
C THR A 45 3.41 -14.27 -9.14
N ALA A 46 2.92 -14.49 -7.93
CA ALA A 46 3.73 -14.67 -6.75
C ALA A 46 4.61 -15.92 -6.83
N LEU A 47 5.91 -15.74 -6.63
CA LEU A 47 6.92 -16.79 -6.62
C LEU A 47 7.09 -17.40 -5.21
N ASP A 48 6.81 -16.61 -4.18
CA ASP A 48 6.94 -16.98 -2.78
C ASP A 48 5.86 -16.31 -1.93
N ASP A 49 5.73 -16.77 -0.69
CA ASP A 49 4.90 -16.12 0.32
C ASP A 49 5.57 -14.82 0.80
N PHE A 50 4.75 -13.81 1.09
CA PHE A 50 5.18 -12.57 1.72
C PHE A 50 4.17 -12.17 2.79
N ILE A 51 4.67 -12.00 4.01
CA ILE A 51 3.87 -11.57 5.17
C ILE A 51 4.10 -10.08 5.37
N ALA A 52 3.01 -9.32 5.38
CA ALA A 52 3.04 -7.87 5.55
C ALA A 52 3.65 -7.52 6.92
N PRO A 53 4.77 -6.76 6.96
CA PRO A 53 5.39 -6.34 8.22
C PRO A 53 4.60 -5.24 8.93
N ASP A 54 3.87 -4.43 8.17
CA ASP A 54 2.98 -3.38 8.65
C ASP A 54 1.83 -3.15 7.67
N CYS A 55 0.91 -2.25 8.01
CA CYS A 55 -0.33 -1.97 7.29
C CYS A 55 -0.14 -1.44 5.86
N ARG A 56 1.03 -0.91 5.50
CA ARG A 56 1.30 -0.43 4.14
C ARG A 56 1.43 -1.59 3.15
N PHE A 57 1.72 -2.79 3.66
CA PHE A 57 2.00 -3.97 2.87
C PHE A 57 0.79 -4.91 2.84
N ILE A 58 0.67 -5.68 1.76
CA ILE A 58 -0.33 -6.76 1.65
C ILE A 58 0.32 -8.12 1.80
N ASN A 59 -0.45 -9.08 2.32
CA ASN A 59 -0.02 -10.46 2.36
C ASN A 59 -0.19 -11.09 0.97
N ILE A 60 0.85 -11.80 0.52
CA ILE A 60 0.85 -12.54 -0.73
C ILE A 60 1.20 -13.99 -0.43
N ARG A 61 0.49 -14.91 -1.09
CA ARG A 61 0.82 -16.33 -1.10
C ARG A 61 1.35 -16.74 -2.46
N LYS A 62 2.30 -17.65 -2.46
CA LYS A 62 2.87 -18.26 -3.66
C LYS A 62 1.76 -18.75 -4.61
N GLY A 63 1.92 -18.42 -5.89
CA GLY A 63 0.97 -18.75 -6.94
C GLY A 63 -0.20 -17.79 -7.10
N GLN A 64 -0.43 -16.86 -6.16
CA GLN A 64 -1.45 -15.82 -6.35
C GLN A 64 -1.08 -14.89 -7.50
N MET A 65 -2.10 -14.39 -8.18
CA MET A 65 -1.95 -13.31 -9.15
C MET A 65 -2.12 -11.96 -8.47
N VAL A 66 -1.36 -10.98 -8.92
CA VAL A 66 -1.37 -9.62 -8.37
C VAL A 66 -1.45 -8.63 -9.53
N TYR A 67 -2.41 -7.71 -9.47
CA TYR A 67 -2.42 -6.55 -10.36
C TYR A 67 -1.51 -5.48 -9.77
N VAL A 68 -0.58 -4.99 -10.58
CA VAL A 68 0.41 -3.97 -10.19
C VAL A 68 -0.07 -2.62 -10.68
N TYR A 69 -0.24 -1.64 -9.79
CA TYR A 69 -0.68 -0.29 -10.12
C TYR A 69 0.48 0.71 -10.20
N SER A 70 1.48 0.56 -9.32
CA SER A 70 2.66 1.41 -9.36
C SER A 70 3.94 0.66 -8.98
N LYS A 71 5.08 1.17 -9.42
CA LYS A 71 6.41 0.68 -9.06
C LYS A 71 7.18 1.80 -8.40
N LEU A 72 7.58 1.63 -7.13
CA LEU A 72 8.41 2.63 -6.46
C LEU A 72 9.80 2.65 -7.07
N VAL A 73 10.36 3.86 -7.18
CA VAL A 73 11.75 4.05 -7.59
C VAL A 73 12.59 3.97 -6.31
N PRO A 74 13.41 2.93 -6.14
CA PRO A 74 14.18 2.75 -4.91
C PRO A 74 15.19 3.89 -4.74
N ALA A 75 15.39 4.31 -3.50
CA ALA A 75 16.55 5.11 -3.13
C ALA A 75 17.77 4.18 -2.99
N GLU A 76 18.96 4.74 -3.00
CA GLU A 76 20.18 3.95 -2.85
C GLU A 76 20.16 3.19 -1.51
N GLY A 77 20.33 1.86 -1.57
CA GLY A 77 20.30 1.00 -0.40
C GLY A 77 18.90 0.62 0.13
N THR A 78 17.80 1.03 -0.52
CA THR A 78 16.44 0.62 -0.13
C THR A 78 15.89 -0.53 -0.98
N GLY A 79 14.86 -1.21 -0.46
CA GLY A 79 14.19 -2.30 -1.17
C GLY A 79 13.40 -1.82 -2.39
N VAL A 80 13.23 -2.72 -3.37
CA VAL A 80 12.39 -2.47 -4.56
C VAL A 80 10.97 -2.92 -4.26
N PHE A 81 10.06 -1.98 -4.11
CA PHE A 81 8.66 -2.25 -3.78
C PHE A 81 7.71 -1.82 -4.90
N TRP A 82 6.68 -2.63 -5.15
CA TRP A 82 5.58 -2.31 -6.06
C TRP A 82 4.27 -2.24 -5.28
N SER A 83 3.29 -1.49 -5.76
CA SER A 83 1.93 -1.49 -5.21
C SER A 83 0.99 -2.32 -6.07
N GLY A 84 0.11 -3.06 -5.42
CA GLY A 84 -0.82 -3.94 -6.12
C GLY A 84 -1.93 -4.48 -5.24
N SER A 85 -2.83 -5.24 -5.85
CA SER A 85 -3.89 -5.97 -5.17
C SER A 85 -3.95 -7.42 -5.63
N VAL A 86 -4.28 -8.32 -4.72
CA VAL A 86 -4.41 -9.75 -5.03
C VAL A 86 -5.63 -9.95 -5.92
N TYR A 87 -5.46 -10.70 -7.00
CA TYR A 87 -6.53 -11.18 -7.85
C TYR A 87 -6.83 -12.66 -7.59
N SER A 88 -8.11 -12.99 -7.52
CA SER A 88 -8.62 -14.35 -7.36
C SER A 88 -10.01 -14.44 -7.97
N GLU A 89 -10.35 -15.57 -8.59
CA GLU A 89 -11.71 -15.84 -9.08
C GLU A 89 -12.71 -16.05 -7.93
N ARG A 90 -12.21 -16.50 -6.77
CA ARG A 90 -12.98 -16.65 -5.54
C ARG A 90 -12.61 -15.55 -4.56
N TYR A 91 -13.55 -15.18 -3.71
CA TYR A 91 -13.27 -14.24 -2.63
C TYR A 91 -12.09 -14.73 -1.76
N VAL A 92 -11.15 -13.83 -1.51
CA VAL A 92 -10.07 -13.95 -0.55
C VAL A 92 -9.90 -12.61 0.15
N ASP A 93 -9.51 -12.60 1.43
CA ASP A 93 -9.51 -11.39 2.25
C ASP A 93 -8.57 -10.28 1.73
N GLN A 94 -7.55 -10.63 0.95
CA GLN A 94 -6.61 -9.66 0.35
C GLN A 94 -7.09 -9.10 -1.00
N MET A 95 -8.23 -9.57 -1.52
CA MET A 95 -8.74 -9.14 -2.82
C MET A 95 -9.25 -7.71 -2.75
N GLY A 96 -8.77 -6.84 -3.65
CA GLY A 96 -9.16 -5.43 -3.71
C GLY A 96 -8.46 -4.52 -2.70
N ILE A 97 -7.72 -5.06 -1.73
CA ILE A 97 -6.86 -4.28 -0.85
C ILE A 97 -5.58 -3.93 -1.63
N ILE A 98 -5.25 -2.64 -1.68
CA ILE A 98 -4.04 -2.14 -2.30
C ILE A 98 -2.97 -1.98 -1.22
N GLY A 99 -1.79 -2.55 -1.47
CA GLY A 99 -0.62 -2.30 -0.63
C GLY A 99 0.67 -2.66 -1.34
N TYR A 100 1.77 -2.47 -0.63
CA TYR A 100 3.11 -2.72 -1.15
C TYR A 100 3.55 -4.16 -0.94
N PHE A 101 4.47 -4.60 -1.79
CA PHE A 101 5.20 -5.86 -1.65
C PHE A 101 6.55 -5.79 -2.39
N PRO A 102 7.55 -6.59 -1.99
CA PRO A 102 8.83 -6.64 -2.69
C PRO A 102 8.65 -7.12 -4.14
N ALA A 103 9.24 -6.42 -5.10
CA ALA A 103 9.21 -6.85 -6.50
C ALA A 103 9.84 -8.25 -6.70
N THR A 104 10.74 -8.65 -5.80
CA THR A 104 11.45 -9.94 -5.83
C THR A 104 10.56 -11.14 -5.53
N VAL A 105 9.41 -10.95 -4.87
CA VAL A 105 8.51 -12.07 -4.53
C VAL A 105 7.49 -12.38 -5.63
N VAL A 106 7.51 -11.61 -6.73
CA VAL A 106 6.61 -11.82 -7.87
C VAL A 106 7.38 -11.92 -9.18
N LYS A 107 6.77 -12.56 -10.17
CA LYS A 107 7.21 -12.54 -11.57
C LYS A 107 6.17 -11.83 -12.41
N GLU A 108 6.55 -10.74 -13.04
CA GLU A 108 5.69 -10.03 -14.00
C GLU A 108 5.38 -10.94 -15.20
N THR A 109 4.10 -11.20 -15.46
CA THR A 109 3.63 -12.14 -16.48
C THR A 109 3.01 -11.44 -17.68
N GLN A 110 2.36 -10.30 -17.48
CA GLN A 110 1.73 -9.53 -18.55
C GLN A 110 1.84 -8.03 -18.27
N LYS A 111 2.29 -7.26 -19.27
CA LYS A 111 2.28 -5.79 -19.21
C LYS A 111 1.07 -5.27 -19.98
N PHE A 112 0.34 -4.32 -19.38
CA PHE A 112 -0.81 -3.67 -19.99
C PHE A 112 -0.48 -2.24 -20.41
N ALA A 113 0.26 -1.50 -19.57
CA ALA A 113 0.65 -0.13 -19.87
C ALA A 113 1.78 -0.08 -20.91
N VAL A 114 1.55 0.70 -21.98
CA VAL A 114 2.54 0.97 -23.04
C VAL A 114 3.39 2.18 -22.69
N GLU A 115 2.77 3.20 -22.10
CA GLU A 115 3.42 4.41 -21.60
C GLU A 115 3.35 4.44 -20.09
N THR A 116 4.34 5.08 -19.46
CA THR A 116 4.41 5.21 -18.01
C THR A 116 4.83 6.62 -17.64
N VAL A 117 4.33 7.11 -16.51
CA VAL A 117 4.69 8.42 -15.97
C VAL A 117 5.42 8.24 -14.64
N LYS A 118 6.53 8.97 -14.46
CA LYS A 118 7.23 9.06 -13.17
C LYS A 118 6.75 10.31 -12.43
N MET A 119 6.43 10.17 -11.16
CA MET A 119 5.99 11.27 -10.30
C MET A 119 6.44 11.10 -8.85
N GLN A 120 6.33 12.18 -8.08
CA GLN A 120 6.62 12.16 -6.64
C GLN A 120 5.54 11.40 -5.88
N THR A 121 5.93 10.72 -4.81
CA THR A 121 5.01 10.11 -3.86
C THR A 121 4.51 11.14 -2.85
N THR A 122 3.25 11.02 -2.47
CA THR A 122 2.58 11.82 -1.46
C THR A 122 2.53 11.06 -0.13
N ASP A 123 2.18 11.74 0.96
CA ASP A 123 2.05 11.08 2.27
C ASP A 123 0.87 10.09 2.28
N MET A 124 -0.15 10.35 1.45
CA MET A 124 -1.29 9.45 1.25
C MET A 124 -0.88 8.11 0.61
N ASP A 125 0.22 8.06 -0.15
CA ASP A 125 0.70 6.82 -0.74
C ASP A 125 1.18 5.79 0.30
N PHE A 126 1.48 6.23 1.52
CA PHE A 126 2.00 5.38 2.60
C PHE A 126 1.13 5.43 3.86
N TYR A 127 -0.07 5.98 3.74
CA TYR A 127 -1.00 6.12 4.84
C TYR A 127 -1.74 4.81 5.14
N CYS A 128 -2.03 4.57 6.42
CA CYS A 128 -2.88 3.47 6.89
C CYS A 128 -4.05 4.04 7.68
N ASP A 129 -5.25 3.49 7.47
CA ASP A 129 -6.46 3.82 8.25
C ASP A 129 -6.46 3.22 9.66
#